data_AF-A0A4R3XM21-F1
#
_entry.id   AF-A0A4R3XM21-F1
#
_cell.length_a   1.000
_cell.length_b   1.000
_cell.length_c   1.000
_cell.angle_alpha   90.00
_cell.angle_beta   90.00
_cell.angle_gamma   90.00
#
_symmetry.space_group_name_H-M   'P 1'
#
loop_
_entity.id
_entity.type
_entity.pdbx_description
1 polymer ?
#
loop_
_entity_poly.entity_id
_entity_poly.type
_entity_poly.pdbx_seq_one_letter_code
_entity_poly.pdbx_strand_id
1 'polypeptide(L)' 'MVAHLCDRVDIMQNGGFVEAAAKAQLLKGTVAHPYTRTLIEGSKGYVGRVRLKSVVP' A
#
# COMPACT_ATOMS: atom_id res chain seq x y z
N MET A 1 2.42 2.97 -3.54
CA MET A 1 2.29 2.09 -2.35
C MET A 1 2.89 0.72 -2.67
N VAL A 2 3.62 0.11 -1.72
CA VAL A 2 4.28 -1.21 -1.90
C VAL A 2 3.31 -2.35 -2.20
N ALA A 3 2.03 -2.21 -1.83
CA ALA A 3 0.98 -3.17 -2.17
C ALA A 3 0.79 -3.39 -3.69
N HIS A 4 1.37 -2.57 -4.57
CA HIS A 4 1.40 -2.85 -6.00
C HIS A 4 2.46 -3.88 -6.41
N LEU A 5 3.45 -4.12 -5.56
CA LEU A 5 4.59 -5.00 -5.79
C LEU A 5 4.51 -6.31 -5.00
N CYS A 6 3.74 -6.34 -3.92
CA CYS A 6 3.67 -7.47 -2.99
C CYS A 6 2.21 -7.90 -2.76
N ASP A 7 1.99 -9.19 -2.50
CA ASP A 7 0.67 -9.74 -2.16
C ASP A 7 0.34 -9.62 -0.67
N ARG A 8 1.37 -9.61 0.18
CA ARG A 8 1.29 -9.41 1.63
C ARG A 8 2.42 -8.50 2.11
N VAL A 9 2.17 -7.76 3.18
CA VAL A 9 3.10 -6.82 3.79
C VAL A 9 3.02 -6.96 5.31
N ASP A 10 4.17 -7.13 5.95
CA ASP A 10 4.31 -6.97 7.39
C ASP A 10 4.72 -5.52 7.70
N ILE A 11 3.91 -4.86 8.52
CA ILE A 11 4.08 -3.45 8.91
C ILE A 11 4.76 -3.41 10.27
N MET A 12 5.77 -2.55 10.39
CA MET A 12 6.51 -2.33 11.62
C MET A 12 6.39 -0.90 12.11
N GLN A 13 6.38 -0.72 13.42
CA GLN A 13 6.49 0.57 14.11
C GLN A 13 7.47 0.43 15.27
N ASN A 14 8.40 1.37 15.41
CA ASN A 14 9.37 1.41 16.52
C ASN A 14 10.16 0.09 16.70
N GLY A 15 10.52 -0.56 15.59
CA GLY A 15 11.29 -1.80 15.59
C GLY A 15 10.47 -3.07 15.86
N GLY A 16 9.16 -2.99 16.07
CA GLY A 16 8.27 -4.15 16.24
C GLY A 16 7.27 -4.31 15.10
N PHE A 17 6.87 -5.55 14.80
CA PHE A 17 5.77 -5.85 13.88
C PHE A 17 4.42 -5.54 14.55
N VAL A 18 3.56 -4.82 13.84
CA VAL A 18 2.26 -4.36 14.38
C VAL A 18 1.06 -4.87 13.59
N GLU A 19 1.23 -5.18 12.31
CA GLU A 19 0.15 -5.72 11.47
C GLU A 19 0.72 -6.47 10.27
N ALA A 20 0.09 -7.58 9.89
CA ALA A 20 0.31 -8.26 8.62
C ALA A 20 -0.94 -8.07 7.76
N ALA A 21 -0.80 -7.50 6.57
CA ALA A 21 -1.94 -7.17 5.71
C ALA A 21 -1.77 -7.70 4.29
N ALA A 22 -2.85 -8.25 3.74
CA ALA A 22 -2.93 -8.55 2.32
C ALA A 22 -3.05 -7.26 1.51
N LYS A 23 -2.56 -7.30 0.26
CA LYS A 23 -2.70 -6.24 -0.74
C LYS A 23 -4.14 -5.68 -0.80
N ALA A 24 -5.13 -6.55 -0.79
CA ALA A 24 -6.54 -6.15 -0.85
C ALA A 24 -6.97 -5.31 0.36
N GLN A 25 -6.47 -5.60 1.57
CA GLN A 25 -6.79 -4.82 2.77
C GLN A 25 -6.13 -3.45 2.72
N LEU A 26 -4.87 -3.39 2.27
CA LEU A 26 -4.13 -2.12 2.10
C LEU A 26 -4.80 -1.22 1.06
N LEU A 27 -5.21 -1.77 -0.09
CA LEU A 27 -5.88 -1.03 -1.16
C LEU A 27 -7.28 -0.54 -0.76
N LYS A 28 -8.04 -1.35 0.00
CA LYS A 28 -9.38 -0.99 0.48
C LYS A 28 -9.37 -0.15 1.76
N GLY A 29 -8.22 -0.01 2.40
CA GLY A 29 -8.11 0.66 3.71
C GLY A 29 -8.76 -0.10 4.87
N THR A 30 -9.03 -1.40 4.72
CA THR A 30 -9.69 -2.24 5.75
C THR A 30 -8.69 -2.86 6.73
N VAL A 31 -7.62 -2.14 7.03
CA VAL A 31 -6.58 -2.52 7.99
C VAL A 31 -7.03 -2.20 9.41
N ALA A 32 -6.53 -2.94 10.39
CA ALA A 32 -6.94 -2.84 11.79
C ALA A 32 -6.12 -1.80 12.57
N HIS A 33 -4.80 -1.76 12.35
CA HIS A 33 -3.93 -0.96 13.19
C HIS A 33 -3.98 0.53 12.80
N PRO A 34 -4.15 1.46 13.75
CA PRO A 34 -4.25 2.90 13.45
C PRO A 34 -3.04 3.43 12.66
N TYR A 35 -1.83 3.00 13.03
CA TYR A 35 -0.61 3.38 12.31
C TYR A 35 -0.62 2.99 10.83
N THR A 36 -1.14 1.81 10.50
CA THR A 36 -1.26 1.35 9.11
C THR A 36 -2.19 2.26 8.31
N ARG A 37 -3.28 2.76 8.90
CA ARG A 37 -4.17 3.74 8.26
C ARG A 37 -3.45 5.05 7.97
N THR A 38 -2.67 5.55 8.92
CA THR A 38 -1.85 6.77 8.74
C THR A 38 -0.85 6.61 7.59
N LEU A 39 -0.19 5.45 7.48
CA LEU A 39 0.71 5.16 6.36
C LEU A 39 -0.02 5.13 5.01
N ILE A 40 -1.20 4.49 4.95
CA ILE A 40 -2.03 4.45 3.74
C ILE A 40 -2.42 5.87 3.33
N GLU A 41 -2.89 6.69 4.27
CA GLU A 41 -3.26 8.09 4.04
C GLU A 41 -2.10 8.93 3.51
N GLY A 42 -0.93 8.84 4.14
CA GLY A 42 0.28 9.51 3.66
C GLY A 42 0.72 9.08 2.25
N SER A 43 0.32 7.89 1.81
CA SER A 43 0.67 7.36 0.48
C SER A 43 -0.27 7.79 -0.65
N LYS A 44 -1.46 8.37 -0.35
CA LYS A 44 -2.51 8.68 -1.34
C LYS A 44 -2.07 9.70 -2.41
N GLY A 45 -1.04 10.50 -2.15
CA GLY A 45 -0.45 11.43 -3.13
C GLY A 45 0.48 10.76 -4.17
N TYR A 46 0.86 9.49 -3.99
CA TYR A 46 1.82 8.81 -4.85
C TYR A 46 1.13 8.12 -6.03
N VAL A 47 0.67 8.91 -6.99
CA VAL A 47 0.26 8.41 -8.31
C VAL A 47 1.51 8.11 -9.14
N GLY A 48 1.88 6.83 -9.22
CA GLY A 48 2.90 6.39 -10.17
C GLY A 48 2.46 6.77 -11.58
N ARG A 49 3.22 7.63 -12.26
CA ARG A 49 3.06 7.86 -13.71
C ARG A 49 3.31 6.54 -14.43
N VAL A 50 2.26 5.76 -14.64
CA VAL A 50 2.31 4.66 -15.59
C VAL A 50 2.38 5.33 -16.96
N ARG A 51 3.55 5.29 -17.59
CA ARG A 51 3.71 5.67 -19.00
C ARG A 51 2.97 4.62 -19.82
N LEU A 52 1.68 4.86 -20.08
CA LEU A 52 0.88 4.09 -21.04
C LEU A 52 1.62 4.15 -22.38
N LYS A 53 2.25 3.04 -22.78
CA LYS A 53 2.71 2.88 -24.15
C LYS A 53 1.45 2.92 -25.03
N SER A 54 1.31 3.97 -25.81
CA SER A 54 0.39 4.07 -26.92
C SER A 54 0.69 2.92 -27.89
N VAL A 55 -0.09 1.84 -27.79
CA VAL A 55 -0.32 0.93 -28.92
C VAL A 55 -1.40 1.61 -29.76
N VAL A 56 -0.98 2.21 -30.87
CA VAL A 56 -1.87 2.62 -31.97
C VAL A 56 -1.71 1.55 -33.06
N PRO A 57 -2.79 1.05 -33.68
CA PRO A 57 -2.69 0.24 -34.89
C PRO A 57 -2.20 1.06 -36.09
#